data_AF-A0A1W2CNL3-F1
#
_entry.id   AF-A0A1W2CNL3-F1
#
_cell.length_a   1.000
_cell.length_b   1.000
_cell.length_c   1.000
_cell.angle_alpha   90.00
_cell.angle_beta   90.00
_cell.angle_gamma   90.00
#
_symmetry.space_group_name_H-M   'P 1'
#
loop_
_entity.id
_entity.type
_entity.pdbx_description
1 polymer ?
#
loop_
_entity_poly.entity_id
_entity_poly.type
_entity_poly.pdbx_seq_one_letter_code
_entity_poly.pdbx_strand_id
1 'polypeptide(L)'
;MSDTDSTLRAILKDVLGLSADRVAAFDAATGLFGDLPELDSMAVAGLLTEIEDRLDIVIEDDEVDGELLETYGNLLAFLEDKVAA
;
A
#
# COMPACT_ATOMS: atom_id res chain seq x y z
N MET A 1 -13.01 -2.26 9.30
CA MET A 1 -11.63 -2.04 8.84
C MET A 1 -10.86 -3.26 9.27
N SER A 2 -10.25 -3.97 8.34
CA SER A 2 -9.33 -5.06 8.68
C SER A 2 -8.06 -4.46 9.30
N ASP A 3 -7.31 -5.26 10.06
CA ASP A 3 -6.02 -4.84 10.61
C ASP A 3 -5.03 -4.47 9.48
N THR A 4 -5.15 -5.13 8.32
CA THR A 4 -4.35 -4.85 7.11
C THR A 4 -4.62 -3.45 6.56
N ASP A 5 -5.88 -3.02 6.42
CA ASP A 5 -6.24 -1.66 5.95
C ASP A 5 -5.63 -0.58 6.85
N SER A 6 -5.76 -0.76 8.16
CA SER A 6 -5.23 0.20 9.14
C SER A 6 -3.71 0.29 9.08
N THR A 7 -3.04 -0.85 8.91
CA THR A 7 -1.58 -0.94 8.77
C THR A 7 -1.11 -0.30 7.47
N LEU A 8 -1.75 -0.62 6.34
CA LEU A 8 -1.43 -0.04 5.03
C LEU A 8 -1.57 1.50 5.04
N ARG A 9 -2.64 2.03 5.67
CA ARG A 9 -2.81 3.49 5.81
C ARG A 9 -1.69 4.11 6.66
N ALA A 10 -1.27 3.43 7.72
CA ALA A 10 -0.16 3.90 8.55
C ALA A 10 1.15 3.91 7.76
N ILE A 11 1.43 2.89 6.94
CA ILE A 11 2.63 2.84 6.12
C ILE A 11 2.62 3.92 5.05
N LEU A 12 1.52 4.08 4.30
CA LEU A 12 1.39 5.15 3.31
C LEU A 12 1.60 6.53 3.94
N LYS A 13 1.04 6.75 5.13
CA LYS A 13 1.25 7.97 5.90
C LYS A 13 2.73 8.18 6.24
N ASP A 14 3.43 7.15 6.71
CA ASP A 14 4.81 7.24 7.17
C ASP A 14 5.81 7.36 5.99
N VAL A 15 5.61 6.58 4.93
CA VAL A 15 6.48 6.53 3.74
C VAL A 15 6.28 7.75 2.86
N LEU A 16 5.02 8.13 2.58
CA LEU A 16 4.70 9.26 1.70
C LEU A 16 4.59 10.58 2.47
N GLY A 17 4.71 10.56 3.80
CA GLY A 17 4.59 11.75 4.65
C GLY A 17 3.20 12.40 4.61
N LEU A 18 2.15 11.63 4.31
CA LEU A 18 0.78 12.15 4.21
C LEU A 18 0.15 12.41 5.59
N SER A 19 -0.86 13.27 5.64
CA SER A 19 -1.65 13.47 6.86
C SER A 19 -2.61 12.31 7.08
N ALA A 20 -2.91 12.00 8.34
CA ALA A 20 -3.85 10.94 8.70
C ALA A 20 -5.23 11.13 8.05
N ASP A 21 -5.71 12.37 7.94
CA ASP A 21 -6.98 12.69 7.28
C ASP A 21 -6.97 12.34 5.78
N ARG A 22 -5.83 12.57 5.09
CA ARG A 22 -5.70 12.26 3.67
C ARG A 22 -5.73 10.76 3.44
N VAL A 23 -4.96 10.01 4.22
CA VAL A 23 -4.94 8.54 4.09
C VAL A 23 -6.24 7.92 4.59
N ALA A 24 -6.94 8.53 5.55
CA ALA A 24 -8.28 8.09 5.98
C ALA A 24 -9.35 8.31 4.91
N ALA A 25 -9.17 9.30 4.03
CA ALA A 25 -10.05 9.54 2.89
C ALA A 25 -9.83 8.57 1.72
N PHE A 26 -8.77 7.76 1.73
CA PHE A 26 -8.51 6.79 0.66
C PHE A 26 -9.56 5.68 0.68
N ASP A 27 -10.11 5.40 -0.49
CA ASP A 27 -11.05 4.32 -0.77
C ASP A 27 -10.45 3.34 -1.79
N ALA A 28 -11.16 2.23 -2.05
CA ALA A 28 -10.68 1.22 -2.99
C ALA A 28 -10.50 1.74 -4.43
N ALA A 29 -11.19 2.82 -4.81
CA ALA A 29 -11.10 3.43 -6.14
C ALA A 29 -10.04 4.52 -6.22
N THR A 30 -9.39 4.84 -5.11
CA THR A 30 -8.35 5.86 -5.05
C THR A 30 -7.11 5.37 -5.76
N GLY A 31 -6.72 6.08 -6.82
CA GLY A 31 -5.48 5.81 -7.53
C GLY A 31 -4.26 6.08 -6.66
N LEU A 32 -3.30 5.16 -6.69
CA LEU A 32 -2.03 5.27 -5.98
C LEU A 32 -0.92 5.65 -6.95
N PHE A 33 -0.49 4.70 -7.79
CA PHE A 33 0.60 4.93 -8.73
C PHE A 33 0.14 5.78 -9.92
N GLY A 34 0.89 6.85 -10.20
CA GLY A 34 0.57 7.83 -11.25
C GLY A 34 -0.38 8.95 -10.79
N ASP A 35 -1.27 8.68 -9.84
CA ASP A 35 -2.19 9.67 -9.27
C ASP A 35 -1.62 10.38 -8.03
N LEU A 36 -0.83 9.67 -7.20
CA LEU A 36 -0.08 10.29 -6.10
C LEU A 36 1.32 10.68 -6.58
N PRO A 37 1.64 11.99 -6.69
CA PRO A 37 2.98 12.44 -7.04
C PRO A 37 4.02 12.06 -5.96
N GLU A 38 3.59 11.79 -4.73
CA GLU A 38 4.45 11.33 -3.65
C GLU A 38 4.90 9.87 -3.81
N LEU A 39 4.11 9.03 -4.50
CA LEU A 39 4.43 7.62 -4.73
C LEU A 39 5.31 7.50 -5.98
N ASP A 40 6.60 7.82 -5.83
CA ASP A 40 7.60 7.66 -6.88
C ASP A 40 8.21 6.24 -6.91
N SER A 41 9.04 5.97 -7.92
CA SER A 41 9.69 4.66 -8.10
C SER A 41 10.59 4.24 -6.94
N MET A 42 11.10 5.18 -6.14
CA MET A 42 11.92 4.90 -4.95
C MET A 42 11.04 4.70 -3.71
N ALA A 43 9.94 5.46 -3.60
CA ALA A 43 8.96 5.33 -2.52
C ALA A 43 8.23 3.98 -2.59
N VAL A 44 7.96 3.44 -3.78
CA VAL A 44 7.38 2.10 -3.95
C VAL A 44 8.24 1.03 -3.29
N ALA A 45 9.56 1.05 -3.51
CA ALA A 45 10.45 0.08 -2.89
C ALA A 45 10.39 0.16 -1.34
N GLY A 46 10.43 1.38 -0.79
CA GLY A 46 10.30 1.57 0.66
C GLY A 46 8.92 1.19 1.22
N LEU A 47 7.85 1.45 0.47
CA LEU A 47 6.48 1.07 0.81
C LEU A 47 6.37 -0.46 0.93
N LEU A 48 6.86 -1.20 -0.07
CA LEU A 48 6.82 -2.66 -0.08
C LEU A 48 7.63 -3.25 1.08
N THR A 49 8.85 -2.76 1.31
CA THR A 49 9.68 -3.23 2.44
C THR A 49 9.00 -2.99 3.80
N GLU A 50 8.41 -1.82 4.03
CA GLU A 50 7.68 -1.56 5.28
C GLU A 50 6.41 -2.41 5.42
N ILE A 51 5.76 -2.74 4.31
CA ILE A 51 4.59 -3.63 4.30
C ILE A 51 5.01 -5.04 4.69
N GLU A 52 6.05 -5.59 4.09
CA GLU A 52 6.62 -6.90 4.43
C GLU A 52 6.98 -6.97 5.92
N ASP A 53 7.70 -5.97 6.43
CA ASP A 53 8.14 -5.91 7.82
C ASP A 53 6.97 -5.80 8.82
N ARG A 54 5.92 -5.02 8.51
CA ARG A 54 4.79 -4.81 9.44
C ARG A 54 3.73 -5.90 9.38
N LEU A 55 3.50 -6.48 8.21
CA LEU A 55 2.52 -7.55 8.02
C LEU A 55 3.14 -8.94 8.18
N ASP A 56 4.47 -9.04 8.32
CA ASP A 56 5.22 -10.31 8.40
C ASP A 56 4.95 -11.20 7.16
N ILE A 57 4.90 -10.56 5.99
CA ILE A 57 4.67 -11.22 4.70
C ILE A 57 5.88 -11.04 3.78
N VAL A 58 5.91 -11.83 2.71
CA VAL A 58 6.89 -11.69 1.63
C VAL A 58 6.15 -11.38 0.33
N ILE A 59 6.57 -10.30 -0.33
CA ILE A 59 6.06 -9.85 -1.61
C ILE A 59 7.17 -10.08 -2.64
N GLU A 60 6.95 -10.99 -3.58
CA GLU A 60 7.93 -11.24 -4.63
C GLU A 60 7.87 -10.12 -5.71
N ASP A 61 9.01 -9.79 -6.31
CA ASP A 61 9.10 -8.76 -7.37
C ASP A 61 8.20 -9.07 -8.58
N ASP A 62 7.89 -10.35 -8.83
CA ASP A 62 6.97 -10.77 -9.90
C ASP A 62 5.49 -10.64 -9.53
N GLU A 63 5.17 -10.42 -8.24
CA GLU A 63 3.81 -10.15 -7.77
C GLU A 63 3.47 -8.65 -7.78
N VAL A 64 4.51 -7.80 -7.80
CA VAL A 64 4.34 -6.34 -7.81
C VAL A 64 4.22 -5.83 -9.24
N ASP A 65 3.00 -5.88 -9.75
CA ASP A 65 2.66 -5.28 -11.05
C ASP A 65 2.21 -3.82 -10.93
N GLY A 66 2.34 -3.06 -12.02
CA GLY A 66 1.83 -1.69 -12.11
C GLY A 66 0.31 -1.58 -11.89
N GLU A 67 -0.45 -2.61 -12.23
CA GLU A 67 -1.90 -2.70 -11.95
C GLU A 67 -2.20 -2.92 -10.45
N LEU A 68 -1.33 -3.64 -9.74
CA LEU A 68 -1.47 -3.87 -8.29
C LEU A 68 -1.36 -2.56 -7.52
N LEU A 69 -0.41 -1.72 -7.92
CA LEU A 69 -0.18 -0.40 -7.36
C LEU A 69 -1.04 0.70 -8.00
N GLU A 70 -1.91 0.37 -8.95
CA GLU A 70 -2.76 1.36 -9.62
C GLU A 70 -3.77 1.97 -8.64
N THR A 71 -4.37 1.15 -7.78
CA THR A 71 -5.39 1.60 -6.81
C THR A 71 -5.14 1.06 -5.41
N TYR A 72 -5.63 1.78 -4.41
CA TYR A 72 -5.55 1.37 -3.02
C TYR A 72 -6.30 0.06 -2.75
N GLY A 73 -7.43 -0.17 -3.44
CA GLY A 73 -8.20 -1.40 -3.32
C GLY A 73 -7.44 -2.63 -3.80
N ASN A 74 -6.74 -2.53 -4.93
CA ASN A 74 -5.96 -3.63 -5.48
C ASN A 74 -4.83 -4.04 -4.52
N LEU A 75 -4.07 -3.05 -4.03
CA LEU A 75 -3.00 -3.30 -3.08
C LEU A 75 -3.55 -3.88 -1.77
N LEU A 76 -4.63 -3.32 -1.22
CA LEU A 76 -5.22 -3.83 0.02
C LEU A 76 -5.69 -5.28 -0.12
N ALA A 77 -6.41 -5.61 -1.20
CA ALA A 77 -6.92 -6.96 -1.43
C ALA A 77 -5.78 -7.99 -1.52
N PHE A 78 -4.71 -7.64 -2.24
CA PHE A 78 -3.52 -8.49 -2.33
C PHE A 78 -2.87 -8.75 -0.97
N LEU A 79 -2.74 -7.71 -0.14
CA LEU A 79 -2.16 -7.86 1.20
C LEU A 79 -3.07 -8.67 2.13
N GLU A 80 -4.38 -8.49 2.04
CA GLU A 80 -5.35 -9.30 2.81
C GLU A 80 -5.26 -10.77 2.42
N ASP A 81 -5.14 -11.08 1.13
CA ASP A 81 -4.95 -12.46 0.65
C ASP A 81 -3.62 -13.05 1.14
N LYS A 82 -2.53 -12.27 1.13
CA LYS A 82 -1.21 -12.70 1.63
C LYS A 82 -1.21 -12.99 3.13
N VAL A 83 -1.85 -12.14 3.93
CA VAL A 83 -1.93 -12.32 5.39
C VAL A 83 -2.86 -13.47 5.77
N ALA A 84 -3.86 -13.76 4.93
CA ALA A 84 -4.80 -14.86 5.14
C ALA A 84 -4.28 -16.24 4.68
N ALA A 85 -3.23 -16.28 3.86
CA ALA A 85 -2.60 -17.49 3.33
C ALA A 85 -1.70 -18.19 4.37
#